data_AF-A0A4Y8C6H9-F1
#
_entry.id   AF-A0A4Y8C6H9-F1
#
_cell.length_a   1.000
_cell.length_b   1.000
_cell.length_c   1.000
_cell.angle_alpha   90.00
_cell.angle_beta   90.00
_cell.angle_gamma   90.00
#
_symmetry.space_group_name_H-M   'P 1'
#
loop_
_entity.id
_entity.type
_entity.pdbx_description
1 polymer ?
#
loop_
_entity_poly.entity_id
_entity_poly.type
_entity_poly.pdbx_seq_one_letter_code
_entity_poly.pdbx_strand_id
1 'polypeptide(L)'
;IFIIISFFILLVILIIVYVCVKKIVGSRIPIILKSLENFFRFLNHEKNEVDLIKIKADDELGKMGKMINENILATKKGLEQDNQAVKESVQTV
;
A
#
# COMPACT_ATOMS: atom_id res chain seq x y z
N ILE A 1 -29.90 -35.57 -14.01
CA ILE A 1 -28.43 -35.81 -14.09
C ILE A 1 -27.69 -34.60 -14.64
N PHE A 2 -27.94 -34.17 -15.89
CA PHE A 2 -27.26 -33.00 -16.48
C PHE A 2 -27.39 -31.72 -15.64
N ILE A 3 -28.59 -31.40 -15.13
CA ILE A 3 -28.82 -30.21 -14.27
C ILE A 3 -27.98 -30.26 -12.99
N ILE A 4 -27.86 -31.44 -12.37
CA ILE A 4 -27.10 -31.63 -11.12
C ILE A 4 -25.59 -31.45 -11.38
N ILE A 5 -25.10 -32.00 -12.49
CA ILE A 5 -23.71 -31.85 -12.91
C ILE A 5 -23.39 -30.37 -13.21
N SER A 6 -24.26 -29.67 -13.94
CA SER A 6 -24.09 -28.25 -14.24
C SER A 6 -24.06 -27.40 -12.96
N PHE A 7 -24.95 -27.69 -12.00
CA PHE A 7 -24.97 -26.99 -10.70
C PHE A 7 -23.68 -27.23 -9.91
N PHE A 8 -23.17 -28.46 -9.90
CA PHE A 8 -21.93 -28.79 -9.22
C PHE A 8 -20.72 -28.06 -9.84
N ILE A 9 -20.62 -28.02 -11.17
CA ILE A 9 -19.56 -27.28 -11.87
C ILE A 9 -19.62 -25.78 -11.53
N LEU A 10 -20.82 -25.20 -11.55
CA LEU A 10 -21.02 -23.79 -11.17
C LEU A 10 -20.51 -23.52 -9.75
N LEU A 11 -20.85 -24.39 -8.80
CA LEU A 11 -20.43 -24.27 -7.41
C LEU A 11 -18.90 -24.33 -7.26
N VAL A 12 -18.23 -25.22 -7.99
CA VAL A 12 -16.76 -25.32 -8.01
C VAL A 12 -16.14 -24.03 -8.57
N ILE A 13 -16.66 -23.48 -9.67
CA ILE A 13 -16.18 -22.22 -10.26
C ILE A 13 -16.31 -21.07 -9.26
N LEU A 14 -17.45 -20.95 -8.58
CA LEU A 14 -17.67 -19.91 -7.57
C LEU A 14 -16.67 -20.01 -6.42
N ILE A 15 -16.37 -21.22 -5.94
CA ILE A 15 -15.36 -21.45 -4.90
C ILE A 15 -13.97 -21.02 -5.39
N ILE A 16 -13.59 -21.40 -6.60
CA ILE A 16 -12.29 -21.03 -7.18
C ILE A 16 -12.17 -19.50 -7.29
N VAL A 17 -13.19 -18.83 -7.83
CA VAL A 17 -13.21 -17.37 -7.96
C VAL A 17 -13.10 -16.71 -6.59
N TYR A 18 -13.87 -17.16 -5.60
CA TYR A 18 -13.80 -16.65 -4.23
C TYR A 18 -12.39 -16.76 -3.65
N VAL A 19 -11.76 -17.94 -3.78
CA VAL A 19 -10.39 -18.17 -3.29
C VAL A 19 -9.39 -17.27 -4.01
N CYS A 20 -9.50 -17.13 -5.33
CA CYS A 20 -8.63 -16.25 -6.13
C CYS A 20 -8.76 -14.79 -5.69
N VAL A 21 -9.98 -14.25 -5.57
CA VAL A 21 -10.20 -12.87 -5.12
C VAL A 21 -9.65 -12.66 -3.72
N LYS A 22 -9.94 -13.57 -2.79
CA LYS A 22 -9.46 -13.47 -1.41
C LYS A 22 -7.92 -13.48 -1.34
N LYS A 23 -7.27 -14.33 -2.14
CA LYS A 23 -5.82 -14.46 -2.16
C LYS A 23 -5.14 -13.29 -2.87
N ILE A 24 -5.65 -12.87 -4.02
CA ILE A 24 -5.03 -11.85 -4.88
C ILE A 24 -5.34 -10.45 -4.37
N VAL A 25 -6.59 -10.16 -4.02
CA VAL A 25 -7.02 -8.82 -3.62
C VAL A 25 -7.07 -8.70 -2.10
N GLY A 26 -7.76 -9.65 -1.46
CA GLY A 26 -8.01 -9.60 -0.02
C GLY A 26 -6.75 -9.62 0.85
N SER A 27 -5.66 -10.22 0.39
CA SER A 27 -4.39 -10.24 1.13
C SER A 27 -3.55 -8.97 0.96
N ARG A 28 -3.72 -8.24 -0.15
CA ARG A 28 -2.85 -7.11 -0.53
C ARG A 28 -3.44 -5.74 -0.22
N ILE A 29 -4.76 -5.58 -0.35
CA ILE A 29 -5.44 -4.32 0.00
C ILE A 29 -5.15 -3.88 1.45
N PRO A 30 -5.21 -4.76 2.47
CA PRO A 30 -4.94 -4.35 3.84
C PRO A 30 -3.51 -3.82 4.05
N ILE A 31 -2.53 -4.34 3.31
CA ILE A 31 -1.13 -3.88 3.36
C ILE A 31 -1.02 -2.46 2.80
N ILE A 32 -1.65 -2.20 1.65
CA ILE A 32 -1.69 -0.87 1.03
C ILE A 32 -2.39 0.12 1.97
N LEU A 33 -3.55 -0.24 2.49
CA LEU A 33 -4.31 0.59 3.43
C LEU A 33 -3.47 0.91 4.67
N LYS A 34 -2.81 -0.08 5.27
CA LYS A 34 -2.01 0.13 6.46
C LYS A 34 -0.79 1.03 6.20
N SER A 35 -0.15 0.86 5.05
CA SER A 35 0.97 1.72 4.65
C SER A 35 0.52 3.17 4.44
N LEU A 36 -0.66 3.37 3.83
CA LEU A 36 -1.21 4.71 3.62
C LEU A 36 -1.60 5.37 4.94
N GLU A 37 -2.25 4.63 5.85
CA GLU A 37 -2.56 5.09 7.21
C GLU A 37 -1.27 5.51 7.94
N ASN A 38 -0.23 4.66 7.91
CA ASN A 38 1.05 4.97 8.53
C ASN A 38 1.73 6.18 7.90
N PHE A 39 1.59 6.38 6.58
CA PHE A 39 2.11 7.56 5.91
C PHE A 39 1.40 8.84 6.39
N PHE A 40 0.07 8.83 6.49
CA PHE A 40 -0.66 9.98 7.03
C PHE A 40 -0.34 10.27 8.49
N ARG A 41 -0.17 9.23 9.32
CA ARG A 41 0.29 9.41 10.70
C ARG A 41 1.70 10.01 10.78
N PHE A 42 2.58 9.64 9.84
CA PHE A 42 3.90 10.27 9.70
C PHE A 42 3.78 11.76 9.32
N LEU A 43 2.93 12.10 8.35
CA LEU A 43 2.68 13.52 7.97
C LEU A 43 2.09 14.33 9.14
N ASN A 44 1.25 13.71 9.96
CA ASN A 44 0.65 14.33 11.14
C ASN A 44 1.60 14.38 12.35
N HIS A 45 2.88 13.99 12.19
CA HIS A 45 3.87 13.92 13.26
C HIS A 45 3.47 12.97 14.42
N GLU A 46 2.51 12.08 14.22
CA GLU A 46 2.15 11.02 15.18
C GLU A 46 3.14 9.85 15.15
N LYS A 47 3.90 9.73 14.06
CA LYS A 47 4.93 8.70 13.88
C LYS A 47 6.18 9.34 13.29
N ASN A 48 7.34 9.02 13.83
CA ASN A 48 8.61 9.59 13.37
C ASN A 48 9.12 8.94 12.08
N GLU A 49 8.65 7.72 11.77
CA GLU A 49 9.12 6.97 10.62
C GLU A 49 7.99 6.19 9.94
N VAL A 50 8.04 6.13 8.62
CA VAL A 50 7.16 5.29 7.79
C VAL A 50 8.02 4.32 6.97
N ASP A 51 7.58 3.05 6.97
CA ASP A 51 8.22 1.95 6.25
C ASP A 51 7.74 1.88 4.81
N LEU A 52 8.59 1.40 3.90
CA LEU A 52 8.24 1.18 2.51
C LEU A 52 7.62 -0.21 2.31
N ILE A 53 6.62 -0.29 1.43
CA ILE A 53 5.99 -1.55 1.05
C ILE A 53 6.96 -2.34 0.16
N LYS A 54 7.21 -3.62 0.46
CA LYS A 54 7.95 -4.51 -0.42
C LYS A 54 7.08 -4.96 -1.60
N ILE A 55 7.25 -4.31 -2.74
CA ILE A 55 6.47 -4.61 -3.96
C ILE A 55 7.05 -5.83 -4.68
N LYS A 56 6.24 -6.87 -4.85
CA LYS A 56 6.56 -8.07 -5.66
C LYS A 56 5.62 -8.25 -6.85
N ALA A 57 4.58 -7.43 -6.95
CA ALA A 57 3.56 -7.52 -7.98
C ALA A 57 3.72 -6.38 -8.98
N ASP A 58 3.40 -6.65 -10.25
CA ASP A 58 3.43 -5.66 -11.33
C ASP A 58 2.03 -5.32 -11.88
N ASP A 59 0.99 -5.67 -11.12
CA ASP A 59 -0.40 -5.29 -11.37
C ASP A 59 -0.75 -3.92 -10.77
N GLU A 60 -2.01 -3.54 -10.84
CA GLU A 60 -2.52 -2.25 -10.37
C GLU A 60 -2.27 -2.04 -8.87
N LEU A 61 -2.39 -3.09 -8.05
CA LEU A 61 -2.08 -3.00 -6.61
C LEU A 61 -0.57 -2.83 -6.38
N GLY A 62 0.26 -3.49 -7.20
CA GLY A 62 1.69 -3.24 -7.23
C GLY A 62 2.03 -1.79 -7.57
N LYS A 63 1.39 -1.21 -8.59
CA LYS A 63 1.54 0.21 -8.99
C LYS A 63 1.12 1.16 -7.87
N MET A 64 -0.01 0.91 -7.20
CA MET A 64 -0.43 1.69 -6.03
C MET A 64 0.64 1.70 -4.94
N GLY A 65 1.20 0.53 -4.61
CA GLY A 65 2.26 0.45 -3.61
C GLY A 65 3.56 1.17 -4.02
N LYS A 66 3.93 1.12 -5.31
CA LYS A 66 5.08 1.90 -5.84
C LYS A 66 4.85 3.40 -5.67
N MET A 67 3.68 3.91 -6.06
CA MET A 67 3.33 5.32 -5.92
C MET A 67 3.35 5.78 -4.45
N ILE A 68 2.85 4.96 -3.52
CA ILE A 68 2.91 5.28 -2.08
C ILE A 68 4.37 5.39 -1.61
N ASN A 69 5.24 4.44 -1.98
CA ASN A 69 6.65 4.48 -1.61
C ASN A 69 7.37 5.71 -2.17
N GLU A 70 7.12 6.07 -3.43
CA GLU A 70 7.70 7.25 -4.06
C GLU A 70 7.30 8.52 -3.32
N ASN A 71 6.02 8.66 -2.95
CA ASN A 71 5.54 9.81 -2.19
C ASN A 71 6.14 9.86 -0.78
N ILE A 72 6.25 8.72 -0.08
CA ILE A 72 6.93 8.64 1.22
C ILE A 72 8.37 9.19 1.11
N LEU A 73 9.12 8.74 0.10
CA LEU A 73 10.51 9.15 -0.11
C LEU A 73 10.62 10.64 -0.45
N ALA A 74 9.75 11.13 -1.33
CA ALA A 74 9.71 12.54 -1.70
C ALA A 74 9.42 13.43 -0.50
N THR A 75 8.42 13.08 0.32
CA THR A 75 8.08 13.86 1.51
C THR A 75 9.17 13.81 2.58
N LYS A 76 9.78 12.63 2.83
CA LYS A 76 10.93 12.53 3.75
C LYS A 76 12.07 13.45 3.32
N LYS A 77 12.41 13.45 2.03
CA LYS A 77 13.45 14.31 1.48
C LYS A 77 13.11 15.79 1.62
N GLY A 78 11.88 16.20 1.31
CA GLY A 78 11.43 17.58 1.48
C GLY A 78 11.54 18.05 2.93
N LEU A 79 11.10 17.23 3.88
CA LEU A 79 11.17 17.56 5.31
C LEU A 79 12.61 17.66 5.82
N GLU A 80 13.53 16.82 5.31
CA GLU A 80 14.95 16.91 5.64
C GLU A 80 15.57 18.22 5.13
N GLN A 81 15.23 18.62 3.89
CA GLN A 81 15.68 19.89 3.30
C GLN A 81 15.14 21.09 4.08
N ASP A 82 13.86 21.08 4.46
CA ASP A 82 13.25 22.15 5.26
C ASP A 82 13.92 22.27 6.63
N ASN A 83 14.17 21.13 7.30
CA ASN A 83 14.88 21.11 8.58
C ASN A 83 16.31 21.64 8.47
N GLN A 84 17.01 21.37 7.36
CA GLN A 84 18.33 21.91 7.11
C GLN A 84 18.28 23.44 6.91
N ALA A 85 17.35 23.93 6.10
CA ALA A 85 17.20 25.37 5.83
C ALA A 85 16.87 26.17 7.09
N VAL A 86 16.05 25.61 7.99
CA VAL A 86 15.76 26.20 9.31
C VAL A 86 17.03 26.29 10.16
N LYS A 87 17.84 25.22 10.22
CA LYS A 87 19.10 25.22 11.00
C LYS A 87 20.09 26.27 10.48
N GLU A 88 20.25 26.37 9.16
CA GLU A 88 21.13 27.37 8.53
C GLU A 88 20.66 28.80 8.83
N SER A 89 19.35 29.04 8.80
CA SER A 89 18.77 30.36 9.12
C SER A 89 18.98 30.77 10.58
N VAL A 90 18.93 29.82 11.52
CA VAL A 90 19.14 30.08 12.96
C VAL A 90 20.63 30.26 13.28
N GLN A 91 21.55 29.61 12.57
CA GLN A 91 22.99 29.74 12.79
C GLN A 91 23.62 31.00 12.20
N THR A 92 22.94 31.66 11.26
CA THR A 92 23.45 32.87 10.58
C THR A 92 23.13 34.17 11.34
N VAL A 93 22.55 34.07 12.54
CA VAL A 93 22.27 35.20 13.47
C VAL A 93 23.16 35.06 14.70
#